data_AF-A0A0F5VF90-F1
#
_entry.id   AF-A0A0F5VF90-F1
#
_cell.length_a   1.000
_cell.length_b   1.000
_cell.length_c   1.000
_cell.angle_alpha   90.00
_cell.angle_beta   90.00
_cell.angle_gamma   90.00
#
_symmetry.space_group_name_H-M   'P 1'
#
loop_
_entity.id
_entity.type
_entity.pdbx_description
1 polymer ?
#
loop_
_entity_poly.entity_id
_entity_poly.type
_entity_poly.pdbx_seq_one_letter_code
_entity_poly.pdbx_strand_id
1 'polypeptide(L)'
;MSTVTFHELKIPSANFTDILAGRKTHQLCLNHRQYSVGDVLILRELDENGEETAQEMNSLITHVEYGNATGLEDGWCVLSLANTTPLLGIRLIGYLRDRLKEHCDYTEAAYQIIRKAGSTDTQAKRTVQAGRCWVDEANHFLKKFSVGQ
;
A
#
# COMPACT_ATOMS: atom_id res chain seq x y z
N MET A 1 10.22 -17.71 -25.52
CA MET A 1 10.11 -17.30 -24.11
C MET A 1 10.12 -15.79 -24.11
N SER A 2 9.02 -15.15 -23.74
CA SER A 2 8.98 -13.70 -23.59
C SER A 2 9.92 -13.32 -22.45
N THR A 3 11.00 -12.60 -22.74
CA THR A 3 11.94 -12.11 -21.74
C THR A 3 11.29 -10.94 -21.01
N VAL A 4 11.08 -11.06 -19.70
CA VAL A 4 10.61 -9.94 -18.87
C VAL A 4 11.75 -8.93 -18.73
N THR A 5 11.51 -7.68 -19.09
CA THR A 5 12.48 -6.59 -18.92
C THR A 5 12.13 -5.74 -17.70
N PHE A 6 13.15 -5.30 -16.97
CA PHE A 6 13.03 -4.44 -15.80
C PHE A 6 13.47 -3.02 -16.16
N HIS A 7 12.64 -2.03 -15.81
CA HIS A 7 12.87 -0.63 -16.15
C HIS A 7 12.86 0.25 -14.90
N GLU A 8 13.97 0.93 -14.61
CA GLU A 8 14.04 1.81 -13.44
C GLU A 8 13.55 3.24 -13.74
N LEU A 9 12.60 3.73 -12.96
CA LEU A 9 12.05 5.07 -13.11
C LEU A 9 12.02 5.79 -11.76
N LYS A 10 12.49 7.04 -11.77
CA LYS A 10 12.39 7.92 -10.61
C LYS A 10 11.07 8.67 -10.66
N ILE A 11 10.34 8.70 -9.56
CA ILE A 11 9.05 9.38 -9.47
C ILE A 11 8.97 10.22 -8.18
N PRO A 12 8.27 11.38 -8.21
CA PRO A 12 8.05 12.18 -7.01
C PRO A 12 7.28 11.41 -5.92
N SER A 13 7.56 11.68 -4.65
CA SER A 13 6.90 11.09 -3.48
C SER A 13 5.37 11.08 -3.54
N ALA A 14 4.75 12.13 -4.09
CA ALA A 14 3.30 12.19 -4.25
C ALA A 14 2.77 11.07 -5.16
N ASN A 15 3.39 10.88 -6.34
CA ASN A 15 3.05 9.79 -7.26
C ASN A 15 3.41 8.43 -6.67
N PHE A 16 4.57 8.31 -6.01
CA PHE A 16 4.97 7.08 -5.35
C PHE A 16 3.93 6.64 -4.32
N THR A 17 3.51 7.54 -3.44
CA THR A 17 2.50 7.26 -2.41
C THR A 17 1.15 6.89 -3.04
N ASP A 18 0.71 7.59 -4.09
CA ASP A 18 -0.56 7.29 -4.77
C ASP A 18 -0.54 5.95 -5.50
N ILE A 19 0.58 5.58 -6.12
CA ILE A 19 0.75 4.26 -6.73
C ILE A 19 0.80 3.19 -5.64
N LEU A 20 1.60 3.37 -4.58
CA LEU A 20 1.68 2.41 -3.48
C LEU A 20 0.30 2.17 -2.83
N ALA A 21 -0.49 3.23 -2.69
CA ALA A 21 -1.85 3.17 -2.15
C ALA A 21 -2.91 2.65 -3.13
N GLY A 22 -2.57 2.42 -4.40
CA GLY A 22 -3.53 1.99 -5.42
C GLY A 22 -4.49 3.06 -5.91
N ARG A 23 -4.27 4.34 -5.55
CA ARG A 23 -5.06 5.49 -6.05
C ARG A 23 -4.67 5.84 -7.49
N LYS A 24 -3.38 5.71 -7.81
CA LYS A 24 -2.85 5.88 -9.16
C LYS A 24 -2.44 4.51 -9.71
N THR A 25 -3.04 4.12 -10.81
CA THR A 25 -2.86 2.79 -11.44
C THR A 25 -2.20 2.90 -12.81
N HIS A 26 -1.61 4.05 -13.12
CA HIS A 26 -0.95 4.28 -14.40
C HIS A 26 0.27 5.19 -14.24
N GLN A 27 1.23 5.04 -15.15
CA GLN A 27 2.38 5.93 -15.31
C GLN A 27 2.36 6.54 -16.71
N LEU A 28 2.41 7.87 -16.79
CA LEU A 28 2.61 8.61 -18.04
C LEU A 28 4.12 8.87 -18.22
N CYS A 29 4.71 8.46 -19.33
CA CYS A 29 6.12 8.68 -19.61
C CYS A 29 6.45 8.65 -21.11
N LEU A 30 7.64 9.12 -21.47
CA LEU A 30 8.18 8.99 -22.82
C LEU A 30 8.56 7.53 -23.10
N ASN A 31 8.11 6.99 -24.24
CA ASN A 31 8.35 5.61 -24.68
C ASN A 31 9.75 5.37 -25.27
N HIS A 32 10.79 5.98 -24.70
CA HIS A 32 12.17 5.83 -25.15
C HIS A 32 12.77 4.44 -24.88
N ARG A 33 12.11 3.62 -24.05
CA ARG A 33 12.56 2.29 -23.63
C ARG A 33 11.77 1.14 -24.27
N GLN A 34 10.84 1.45 -25.18
CA GLN A 34 9.98 0.47 -25.84
C GLN A 34 9.24 -0.43 -24.84
N TYR A 35 8.55 0.19 -23.89
CA TYR A 35 7.84 -0.54 -22.83
C TYR A 35 6.83 -1.52 -23.42
N SER A 36 6.79 -2.71 -22.86
CA SER A 36 5.93 -3.79 -23.32
C SER A 36 5.07 -4.36 -22.18
N VAL A 37 3.92 -4.92 -22.53
CA VAL A 37 3.08 -5.65 -21.56
C VAL A 37 3.87 -6.86 -21.04
N GLY A 38 3.89 -7.03 -19.71
CA GLY A 38 4.68 -8.06 -19.04
C GLY A 38 6.00 -7.56 -18.46
N ASP A 39 6.46 -6.36 -18.83
CA ASP A 39 7.63 -5.72 -18.22
C ASP A 39 7.35 -5.24 -16.80
N VAL A 40 8.43 -5.03 -16.03
CA VAL A 40 8.36 -4.54 -14.65
C VAL A 40 8.97 -3.15 -14.56
N LEU A 41 8.25 -2.21 -13.96
CA LEU A 41 8.78 -0.92 -13.53
C LEU A 41 9.31 -1.04 -12.11
N ILE A 42 10.56 -0.65 -11.91
CA ILE A 42 11.15 -0.40 -10.59
C ILE A 42 11.03 1.10 -10.35
N LEU A 43 10.04 1.50 -9.55
CA LEU A 43 9.76 2.89 -9.24
C LEU A 43 10.58 3.29 -8.01
N ARG A 44 11.46 4.27 -8.14
CA ARG A 44 12.28 4.83 -7.06
C ARG A 44 11.70 6.17 -6.63
N GLU A 45 11.53 6.36 -5.33
CA GLU A 45 10.98 7.59 -4.77
C GLU A 45 12.02 8.72 -4.74
N LEU A 46 11.59 9.91 -5.17
CA LEU A 46 12.28 11.18 -4.96
C LEU A 46 11.51 12.04 -3.97
N ASP A 47 12.21 12.61 -2.99
CA ASP A 47 11.66 13.55 -2.01
C ASP A 47 11.29 14.90 -2.65
N GLU A 48 10.80 15.84 -1.83
CA GLU A 48 10.42 17.19 -2.28
C GLU A 48 11.61 18.02 -2.81
N ASN A 49 12.84 17.64 -2.45
CA ASN A 49 14.07 18.27 -2.92
C ASN A 49 14.64 17.61 -4.19
N GLY A 50 14.05 16.48 -4.63
CA GLY A 50 14.52 15.69 -5.77
C GLY A 50 15.60 14.66 -5.42
N GLU A 51 15.82 14.39 -4.14
CA GLU A 51 16.80 13.42 -3.65
C GLU A 51 16.16 12.02 -3.48
N GLU A 52 16.93 10.96 -3.72
CA GLU A 52 16.44 9.59 -3.56
C GLU A 52 16.25 9.24 -2.07
N THR A 53 15.06 8.74 -1.71
CA THR A 53 14.75 8.32 -0.32
C THR A 53 15.21 6.89 0.00
N ALA A 54 15.75 6.18 -1.00
CA ALA A 54 15.99 4.73 -1.01
C ALA A 54 14.72 3.85 -0.95
N GLN A 55 13.52 4.43 -1.01
CA GLN A 55 12.29 3.64 -1.18
C GLN A 55 12.10 3.25 -2.65
N GLU A 56 11.73 1.99 -2.87
CA GLU A 56 11.41 1.46 -4.19
C GLU A 56 10.17 0.56 -4.17
N MET A 57 9.49 0.45 -5.31
CA MET A 57 8.44 -0.55 -5.52
C MET A 57 8.49 -1.12 -6.93
N ASN A 58 8.01 -2.35 -7.07
CA ASN A 58 7.92 -3.03 -8.36
C ASN A 58 6.47 -3.10 -8.83
N SER A 59 6.23 -2.69 -10.07
CA SER A 59 4.92 -2.76 -10.69
C SER A 59 4.98 -3.42 -12.06
N LEU A 60 4.07 -4.34 -12.32
CA LEU A 60 3.93 -4.99 -13.62
C LEU A 60 3.18 -4.06 -14.59
N ILE A 61 3.66 -3.95 -15.82
CA ILE A 61 2.95 -3.28 -16.92
C ILE A 61 1.91 -4.25 -17.48
N THR A 62 0.63 -3.90 -17.32
CA THR A 62 -0.49 -4.71 -17.80
C THR A 62 -1.07 -4.25 -19.13
N HIS A 63 -0.86 -2.97 -19.47
CA HIS A 63 -1.31 -2.37 -20.71
C HIS A 63 -0.39 -1.20 -21.07
N VAL A 64 -0.20 -0.98 -22.37
CA VAL A 64 0.56 0.16 -22.90
C VAL A 64 -0.29 0.85 -23.96
N GLU A 65 -0.55 2.13 -23.76
CA GLU A 65 -1.22 2.99 -24.73
C GLU A 65 -0.22 3.99 -25.29
N TYR A 66 -0.03 3.97 -26.61
CA TYR A 66 0.92 4.85 -27.30
C TYR A 66 0.24 6.11 -27.81
N GLY A 67 0.96 7.24 -27.80
CA GLY A 67 0.37 8.56 -28.08
C GLY A 67 -0.28 8.72 -29.45
N ASN A 68 0.21 7.98 -30.44
CA ASN A 68 -0.31 8.02 -31.82
C ASN A 68 -1.80 7.65 -31.96
N ALA A 69 -2.44 7.10 -30.92
CA ALA A 69 -3.82 6.61 -30.97
C ALA A 69 -4.86 7.50 -30.25
N THR A 70 -4.48 8.39 -29.32
CA THR A 70 -5.45 8.84 -28.29
C THR A 70 -5.30 10.25 -27.73
N GLY A 71 -4.92 11.24 -28.56
CA GLY A 71 -4.83 12.64 -28.09
C GLY A 71 -3.67 12.89 -27.11
N LEU A 72 -2.73 11.95 -27.06
CA LEU A 72 -1.46 12.04 -26.38
C LEU A 72 -0.38 12.35 -27.43
N GLU A 73 0.61 13.16 -27.09
CA GLU A 73 1.67 13.55 -28.03
C GLU A 73 2.50 12.34 -28.48
N ASP A 74 3.01 12.39 -29.71
CA ASP A 74 3.85 11.32 -30.25
C ASP A 74 5.10 11.10 -29.38
N GLY A 75 5.52 9.84 -29.26
CA GLY A 75 6.61 9.43 -28.37
C GLY A 75 6.25 9.31 -26.89
N TRP A 76 5.06 9.74 -26.45
CA TRP A 76 4.55 9.46 -25.10
C TRP A 76 3.77 8.14 -25.05
N CYS A 77 3.70 7.56 -23.85
CA CYS A 77 2.86 6.40 -23.57
C CYS A 77 2.27 6.46 -22.16
N VAL A 78 1.13 5.79 -21.99
CA VAL A 78 0.51 5.52 -20.70
C VAL A 78 0.67 4.03 -20.40
N LEU A 79 1.32 3.73 -19.28
CA LEU A 79 1.54 2.38 -18.79
C LEU A 79 0.52 2.09 -17.69
N SER A 80 -0.36 1.11 -17.88
CA SER A 80 -1.19 0.63 -16.78
C SER A 80 -0.38 -0.28 -15.87
N LEU A 81 -0.55 -0.09 -14.58
CA LEU A 81 0.25 -0.68 -13.52
C LEU A 81 -0.61 -1.64 -12.70
N ALA A 82 -0.14 -2.88 -12.54
CA ALA A 82 -0.64 -3.76 -11.50
C ALA A 82 0.20 -3.57 -10.24
N ASN A 83 -0.34 -2.80 -9.29
CA ASN A 83 0.35 -2.54 -8.03
C ASN A 83 0.39 -3.84 -7.21
N THR A 84 1.60 -4.24 -6.82
CA THR A 84 1.88 -5.51 -6.13
C THR A 84 1.64 -5.46 -4.63
N THR A 85 1.40 -4.28 -4.03
CA THR A 85 0.71 -4.19 -2.75
C THR A 85 -0.77 -4.04 -3.06
N PRO A 86 -1.55 -5.12 -3.08
CA PRO A 86 -2.91 -5.03 -3.53
C PRO A 86 -3.66 -4.19 -2.50
N LEU A 87 -4.59 -3.35 -2.94
CA LEU A 87 -5.62 -2.77 -2.07
C LEU A 87 -6.23 -3.83 -1.13
N LEU A 88 -6.26 -5.10 -1.55
CA LEU A 88 -6.64 -6.26 -0.73
C LEU A 88 -5.77 -6.43 0.52
N GLY A 89 -4.45 -6.23 0.44
CA GLY A 89 -3.54 -6.28 1.59
C GLY A 89 -3.80 -5.16 2.59
N ILE A 90 -3.93 -3.92 2.11
CA ILE A 90 -4.30 -2.76 2.94
C ILE A 90 -5.67 -3.00 3.59
N ARG A 91 -6.64 -3.46 2.82
CA ARG A 91 -7.99 -3.78 3.29
C ARG A 91 -8.00 -4.94 4.30
N LEU A 92 -7.19 -5.97 4.06
CA LEU A 92 -7.00 -7.09 4.99
C LEU A 92 -6.42 -6.60 6.31
N ILE A 93 -5.41 -5.73 6.29
CA ILE A 93 -4.85 -5.11 7.51
C ILE A 93 -5.94 -4.32 8.25
N GLY A 94 -6.76 -3.56 7.53
CA GLY A 94 -7.94 -2.88 8.09
C GLY A 94 -8.89 -3.85 8.80
N TYR A 95 -9.25 -4.95 8.15
CA TYR A 95 -10.12 -5.97 8.73
C TYR A 95 -9.50 -6.68 9.94
N LEU A 96 -8.22 -7.02 9.88
CA LEU A 96 -7.51 -7.65 10.99
C LEU A 96 -7.41 -6.70 12.19
N ARG A 97 -7.13 -5.41 11.96
CA ARG A 97 -7.15 -4.37 12.99
C ARG A 97 -8.52 -4.27 13.65
N ASP A 98 -9.59 -4.18 12.85
CA ASP A 98 -10.95 -4.01 13.38
C ASP A 98 -11.37 -5.23 14.20
N ARG A 99 -11.03 -6.45 13.75
CA ARG A 99 -11.24 -7.68 14.52
C ARG A 99 -10.43 -7.74 15.81
N LEU A 100 -9.17 -7.30 15.78
CA LEU A 100 -8.34 -7.23 16.98
C LEU A 100 -8.90 -6.24 18.00
N LYS A 101 -9.39 -5.09 17.52
CA LYS A 101 -10.06 -4.08 18.35
C LYS A 101 -11.31 -4.66 19.00
N GLU A 102 -12.18 -5.31 18.22
CA GLU A 102 -13.39 -5.97 18.73
C GLU A 102 -13.05 -7.04 19.79
N HIS A 103 -12.03 -7.87 19.55
CA HIS A 103 -11.56 -8.85 20.52
C HIS A 103 -11.10 -8.19 21.83
N CYS A 104 -10.37 -7.09 21.73
CA CYS A 104 -9.95 -6.31 22.90
C CYS A 104 -11.15 -5.75 23.68
N ASP A 105 -12.14 -5.18 22.99
CA ASP A 105 -13.36 -4.64 23.59
C ASP A 105 -14.14 -5.73 24.34
N TYR A 106 -14.31 -6.90 23.72
CA TYR A 106 -14.95 -8.06 24.34
C TYR A 106 -14.21 -8.56 25.58
N THR A 107 -12.87 -8.65 25.49
CA THR A 107 -12.03 -9.10 26.61
C THR A 107 -12.08 -8.13 27.79
N GLU A 108 -12.10 -6.81 27.51
CA GLU A 108 -12.28 -5.77 28.53
C GLU A 108 -13.61 -5.89 29.27
N ALA A 109 -14.70 -6.17 28.55
CA ALA A 109 -16.01 -6.38 29.17
C ALA A 109 -16.01 -7.58 30.14
N ALA A 110 -15.20 -8.60 29.87
CA ALA A 110 -15.09 -9.79 30.71
C ALA A 110 -14.35 -9.56 32.05
N TYR A 111 -13.61 -8.46 32.24
CA TYR A 111 -12.85 -8.20 33.47
C TYR A 111 -13.70 -8.23 34.74
N GLN A 112 -14.92 -7.70 34.66
CA GLN A 112 -15.84 -7.68 35.80
C GLN A 112 -16.28 -9.10 36.18
N ILE A 113 -16.48 -9.96 35.18
CA ILE A 113 -16.88 -11.36 35.37
C ILE A 113 -15.73 -12.15 36.02
N ILE A 114 -14.51 -11.98 35.50
CA ILE A 114 -13.29 -12.62 36.04
C ILE A 114 -13.12 -12.28 37.53
N ARG A 115 -13.25 -10.99 37.87
CA ARG A 115 -13.17 -10.53 39.26
C ARG A 115 -14.29 -11.07 40.14
N LYS A 116 -15.53 -11.10 39.65
CA LYS A 116 -16.67 -11.68 40.37
C LYS A 116 -16.51 -13.18 40.62
N ALA A 117 -15.82 -13.89 39.72
CA ALA A 117 -15.46 -15.31 39.88
C ALA A 117 -14.29 -15.53 40.85
N GLY A 118 -13.78 -14.49 41.52
CA GLY A 118 -12.65 -14.58 42.46
C GLY A 118 -11.28 -14.76 41.79
N SER A 119 -11.21 -14.62 40.47
CA SER A 119 -9.96 -14.75 39.69
C SER A 119 -9.34 -13.38 39.41
N THR A 120 -8.02 -13.37 39.12
CA THR A 120 -7.30 -12.13 38.76
C THR A 120 -7.44 -11.83 37.27
N ASP A 121 -7.67 -10.56 36.92
CA ASP A 121 -7.83 -10.10 35.52
C ASP A 121 -6.51 -9.61 34.89
N THR A 122 -5.38 -9.77 35.60
CA THR A 122 -4.05 -9.27 35.18
C THR A 122 -3.65 -9.76 33.79
N GLN A 123 -3.86 -11.05 33.50
CA GLN A 123 -3.49 -11.61 32.20
C GLN A 123 -4.36 -11.04 31.08
N ALA A 124 -5.67 -10.92 31.32
CA ALA A 124 -6.61 -10.36 30.36
C ALA A 124 -6.26 -8.89 30.04
N LYS A 125 -5.92 -8.10 31.06
CA LYS A 125 -5.43 -6.72 30.91
C LYS A 125 -4.18 -6.61 30.06
N ARG A 126 -3.19 -7.47 30.30
CA ARG A 126 -1.95 -7.50 29.51
C ARG A 126 -2.23 -7.85 28.04
N THR A 127 -3.09 -8.83 27.80
CA THR A 127 -3.49 -9.22 26.44
C THR A 127 -4.16 -8.06 25.70
N VAL A 128 -5.09 -7.35 26.35
CA VAL A 128 -5.74 -6.20 25.73
C VAL A 128 -4.76 -5.06 25.50
N GLN A 129 -3.92 -4.72 26.48
CA GLN A 129 -2.92 -3.66 26.31
C GLN A 129 -2.01 -3.94 25.10
N ALA A 130 -1.50 -5.16 24.98
CA ALA A 130 -0.71 -5.56 23.81
C ALA A 130 -1.51 -5.45 22.50
N GLY A 131 -2.76 -5.93 22.50
CA GLY A 131 -3.64 -5.82 21.34
C GLY A 131 -3.92 -4.38 20.91
N ARG A 132 -4.09 -3.45 21.86
CA ARG A 132 -4.26 -2.02 21.58
C ARG A 132 -3.03 -1.41 20.92
N CYS A 133 -1.82 -1.74 21.39
CA CYS A 133 -0.59 -1.29 20.74
C CYS A 133 -0.53 -1.70 19.26
N TRP A 134 -0.94 -2.93 18.93
CA TRP A 134 -1.02 -3.40 17.54
C TRP A 134 -2.11 -2.69 16.73
N VAL A 135 -3.24 -2.36 17.35
CA VAL A 135 -4.30 -1.55 16.70
C VAL A 135 -3.78 -0.16 16.37
N ASP A 136 -3.00 0.47 17.27
CA ASP A 136 -2.41 1.79 17.05
C ASP A 136 -1.37 1.76 15.92
N GLU A 137 -0.52 0.74 15.89
CA GLU A 137 0.45 0.53 14.80
C GLU A 137 -0.27 0.36 13.46
N ALA A 138 -1.32 -0.48 13.41
CA ALA A 138 -2.13 -0.66 12.21
C ALA A 138 -2.83 0.65 11.78
N ASN A 139 -3.29 1.47 12.72
CA ASN A 139 -3.85 2.79 12.40
C ASN A 139 -2.79 3.73 11.81
N HIS A 140 -1.58 3.76 12.37
CA HIS A 140 -0.49 4.55 11.83
C HIS A 140 -0.13 4.11 10.41
N PHE A 141 -0.02 2.79 10.18
CA PHE A 141 0.19 2.23 8.85
C PHE A 141 -0.92 2.65 7.89
N LEU A 142 -2.19 2.38 8.23
CA LEU A 142 -3.33 2.64 7.36
C LEU A 142 -3.52 4.14 7.07
N LYS A 143 -3.17 5.03 8.00
CA LYS A 143 -3.20 6.49 7.79
C LYS A 143 -2.34 6.94 6.61
N LYS A 144 -1.23 6.25 6.33
CA LYS A 144 -0.38 6.53 5.15
C LYS A 144 -1.08 6.21 3.82
N PHE A 145 -2.12 5.38 3.88
CA PHE A 145 -2.85 4.88 2.71
C PHE A 145 -4.30 5.38 2.63
N SER A 146 -4.83 5.99 3.70
CA SER A 146 -6.16 6.58 3.73
C SER A 146 -6.33 7.61 2.61
N VAL A 147 -7.28 7.36 1.70
CA VAL A 147 -7.75 8.36 0.74
C VAL A 147 -8.50 9.42 1.54
N GLY A 148 -8.18 10.71 1.33
CA GLY A 148 -9.00 11.80 1.85
C GLY A 148 -10.46 11.58 1.42
N GLN A 149 -11.38 11.69 2.37
CA GLN A 149 -12.81 11.67 2.09
C GLN A 149 -13.22 12.92 1.29
#